data_AF-A0AA45L2I3-F1
#
_entry.id   AF-A0AA45L2I3-F1
#
_cell.length_a   1.000
_cell.length_b   1.000
_cell.length_c   1.000
_cell.angle_alpha   90.00
_cell.angle_beta   90.00
_cell.angle_gamma   90.00
#
_symmetry.space_group_name_H-M   'P 1'
#
loop_
_entity.id
_entity.type
_entity.pdbx_description
1 polymer ?
#
loop_
_entity_poly.entity_id
_entity_poly.type
_entity_poly.pdbx_seq_one_letter_code
_entity_poly.pdbx_strand_id
1 'polypeptide(L)' 'MARQARLTGTNPPELVLVVREAVLEAPVGTAAVRRGQLAHLKRLVDEGRSVLKVVRELLDVALPPAESVGLLDRV' A
#
# COMPACT_ATOMS: atom_id res chain seq x y z
N MET A 1 22.92 -0.76 -0.70
CA MET A 1 22.82 -0.05 0.61
C MET A 1 22.06 1.27 0.55
N ALA A 2 22.09 2.04 -0.54
CA ALA A 2 21.41 3.34 -0.65
C ALA A 2 19.88 3.32 -0.39
N ARG A 3 19.18 2.24 -0.75
CA ARG A 3 17.71 2.10 -0.54
C ARG A 3 17.34 2.00 0.94
N GLN A 4 18.04 1.16 1.71
CA GLN A 4 17.76 0.98 3.14
C GLN A 4 18.01 2.27 3.90
N ALA A 5 19.11 2.97 3.59
CA ALA A 5 19.44 4.25 4.19
C ALA A 5 18.37 5.33 3.96
N ARG A 6 17.66 5.31 2.82
CA ARG A 6 16.52 6.21 2.56
C ARG A 6 15.27 5.86 3.37
N LEU A 7 15.01 4.57 3.59
CA LEU A 7 13.83 4.11 4.33
C LEU A 7 14.00 4.24 5.85
N THR A 8 15.23 4.27 6.36
CA THR A 8 15.53 4.36 7.79
C THR A 8 16.26 5.66 8.17
N GLY A 9 16.29 6.63 7.26
CA GLY A 9 16.90 7.94 7.50
C GLY A 9 16.07 8.83 8.42
N THR A 10 16.58 10.02 8.72
CA THR A 10 15.91 11.01 9.59
C THR A 10 14.62 11.60 9.00
N ASN A 11 14.41 11.44 7.69
CA ASN A 11 13.17 11.80 7.00
C ASN A 11 12.77 10.66 6.05
N PRO A 12 12.16 9.58 6.56
CA PRO A 12 11.76 8.46 5.74
C PRO A 12 10.63 8.89 4.78
N PRO A 13 10.56 8.32 3.57
CA PRO A 13 9.46 8.60 2.66
C PRO A 13 8.14 8.10 3.24
N GLU A 14 7.07 8.86 3.00
CA GLU A 14 5.72 8.42 3.33
C GLU A 14 5.33 7.20 2.47
N LEU A 15 4.86 6.14 3.11
CA LEU A 15 4.47 4.91 2.43
C LEU A 15 2.97 4.91 2.20
N VAL A 16 2.54 4.94 0.94
CA VAL A 16 1.14 4.81 0.56
C VAL A 16 0.90 3.40 -0.01
N LEU A 17 0.07 2.63 0.68
CA LEU A 17 -0.40 1.32 0.23
C LEU A 17 -1.73 1.50 -0.51
N VAL A 18 -1.76 1.19 -1.80
CA VAL A 18 -2.99 1.19 -2.60
C VAL A 18 -3.42 -0.26 -2.81
N VAL A 19 -4.58 -0.62 -2.26
CA VAL A 19 -5.12 -1.97 -2.33
C VAL A 19 -6.43 -1.94 -3.13
N ARG A 20 -6.55 -2.79 -4.14
CA ARG A 20 -7.82 -2.99 -4.85
C ARG A 20 -8.80 -3.71 -3.93
N GLU A 21 -10.05 -3.24 -3.87
CA GLU A 21 -11.09 -3.85 -3.03
C GLU A 21 -11.28 -5.34 -3.33
N ALA A 22 -11.22 -5.73 -4.61
CA ALA A 22 -11.30 -7.13 -5.04
C ALA A 22 -10.25 -8.06 -4.37
N VAL A 23 -9.10 -7.53 -3.94
CA VAL A 23 -8.05 -8.30 -3.25
C VAL A 23 -8.47 -8.67 -1.82
N LEU A 24 -9.40 -7.92 -1.21
CA LEU A 24 -9.96 -8.27 0.10
C LEU A 24 -10.81 -9.55 0.03
N GLU A 25 -11.42 -9.79 -1.13
CA GLU A 25 -12.27 -10.95 -1.38
C GLU A 25 -11.48 -12.13 -1.97
N ALA A 26 -10.39 -11.84 -2.69
CA ALA A 26 -9.55 -12.83 -3.35
C ALA A 26 -9.10 -13.96 -2.38
N PRO A 27 -9.11 -15.24 -2.85
CA PRO A 27 -8.68 -16.38 -2.05
C PRO A 27 -7.15 -16.43 -1.93
N VAL A 28 -6.57 -15.48 -1.20
CA VAL A 28 -5.14 -15.49 -0.85
C VAL A 28 -4.96 -16.25 0.45
N GLY A 29 -4.50 -17.50 0.35
CA GLY A 29 -4.28 -18.37 1.49
C GLY A 29 -5.55 -18.70 2.28
N THR A 30 -5.38 -19.12 3.53
CA THR A 30 -6.53 -19.42 4.41
C THR A 30 -7.18 -18.14 4.95
N ALA A 31 -8.42 -18.24 5.41
CA ALA A 31 -9.10 -17.11 6.06
C ALA A 31 -8.32 -16.55 7.26
N ALA A 32 -7.57 -17.40 7.98
CA ALA A 32 -6.70 -16.97 9.07
C ALA A 32 -5.53 -16.11 8.59
N VAL A 33 -4.88 -16.51 7.48
CA VAL A 33 -3.79 -15.75 6.85
C VAL A 33 -4.30 -14.38 6.41
N ARG A 34 -5.47 -14.33 5.74
CA ARG A 34 -6.08 -13.08 5.28
C ARG A 34 -6.37 -12.11 6.43
N ARG A 35 -6.99 -12.60 7.52
CA ARG A 35 -7.23 -11.79 8.72
C ARG A 35 -5.92 -11.29 9.34
N GLY A 36 -4.89 -12.13 9.40
CA GLY A 36 -3.57 -11.74 9.90
C GLY A 36 -2.92 -10.62 9.07
N GLN A 37 -3.00 -10.70 7.75
CA GLN A 37 -2.49 -9.65 6.86
C GLN A 37 -3.25 -8.33 7.02
N LEU A 38 -4.59 -8.37 7.10
CA LEU A 38 -5.40 -7.17 7.33
C LEU A 38 -5.10 -6.53 8.70
N ALA A 39 -4.96 -7.34 9.75
CA ALA A 39 -4.57 -6.84 11.07
C ALA A 39 -3.18 -6.20 11.06
N HIS A 40 -2.23 -6.79 10.33
CA HIS A 40 -0.89 -6.21 10.17
C HIS A 40 -0.92 -4.86 9.44
N LEU A 41 -1.67 -4.75 8.34
CA LEU A 41 -1.81 -3.50 7.60
C LEU A 41 -2.47 -2.42 8.46
N LYS A 42 -3.53 -2.77 9.20
CA LYS A 42 -4.17 -1.85 10.15
C LYS A 42 -3.18 -1.32 11.18
N ARG A 43 -2.37 -2.21 11.78
CA ARG A 43 -1.35 -1.81 12.77
C ARG A 43 -0.34 -0.82 12.18
N LEU A 44 0.11 -1.01 10.93
CA LEU A 44 1.05 -0.10 10.29
C LEU A 44 0.45 1.29 10.04
N VAL A 45 -0.85 1.36 9.74
CA VAL A 45 -1.59 2.62 9.61
C VAL A 45 -1.76 3.29 10.97
N ASP A 46 -2.16 2.55 11.99
CA ASP A 46 -2.35 3.06 13.35
C ASP A 46 -1.01 3.60 13.95
N GLU A 47 0.11 2.99 13.59
CA GLU A 47 1.47 3.44 13.97
C GLU A 47 1.98 4.65 13.16
N GLY A 48 1.17 5.18 12.22
CA GLY A 48 1.55 6.30 11.36
C GLY A 48 2.67 5.98 10.37
N ARG A 49 2.99 4.69 10.17
CA ARG A 49 4.08 4.25 9.29
C ARG A 49 3.66 4.19 7.82
N SER A 50 2.35 4.22 7.56
CA SER A 50 1.81 4.15 6.21
C SER A 50 0.39 4.70 6.13
N VAL A 51 -0.02 5.12 4.95
CA VAL A 51 -1.41 5.42 4.59
C VAL A 51 -1.95 4.28 3.75
N LEU A 52 -3.11 3.73 4.10
CA LEU A 52 -3.80 2.69 3.30
C LEU A 52 -4.96 3.33 2.55
N LYS A 53 -4.98 3.17 1.22
CA LYS A 53 -6.10 3.54 0.34
C LYS A 53 -6.69 2.30 -0.30
N VAL A 54 -7.98 2.06 -0.09
CA VAL A 54 -8.71 1.00 -0.78
C VAL A 54 -9.40 1.61 -2.00
N VAL A 55 -9.10 1.08 -3.18
CA VAL A 55 -9.70 1.52 -4.45
C VAL A 55 -10.68 0.45 -4.94
N ARG A 56 -11.95 0.85 -5.06
CA ARG A 56 -12.96 0.07 -5.79
C ARG A 56 -12.68 0.21 -7.27
N GLU A 57 -12.71 -0.88 -8.04
CA GLU A 57 -12.76 -0.72 -9.50
C GLU A 57 -14.08 -0.02 -9.86
N LEU A 58 -13.99 1.23 -10.31
CA LEU A 58 -14.96 1.75 -11.25
C LEU A 58 -14.62 1.12 -12.59
N LEU A 59 -15.61 0.46 -13.20
CA LEU A 59 -15.52 -0.06 -14.57
C LEU A 59 -14.84 0.99 -15.48
N ASP A 60 -13.75 0.58 -16.12
CA ASP A 60 -13.04 1.27 -17.20
C ASP A 60 -12.40 2.65 -16.92
N VAL A 61 -11.50 2.74 -15.94
CA VAL A 61 -10.36 3.66 -16.09
C VAL A 61 -9.08 2.86 -15.94
N ALA A 62 -8.33 2.75 -17.05
CA ALA A 62 -7.01 2.13 -17.08
C ALA A 62 -6.17 2.70 -15.93
N LEU A 63 -5.96 1.91 -14.88
CA LEU A 63 -4.98 2.27 -13.85
C LEU A 63 -3.64 2.37 -14.57
N PRO A 64 -2.96 3.53 -14.51
CA PRO A 64 -1.65 3.64 -15.12
C PRO A 64 -0.73 2.59 -14.48
N PRO A 65 0.20 1.99 -15.26
CA PRO A 65 1.07 0.93 -14.77
C PRO A 65 1.75 1.38 -13.47
N ALA A 66 2.01 0.46 -12.55
CA ALA A 66 2.52 0.76 -11.20
C ALA A 66 3.83 1.59 -11.17
N GLU A 67 4.47 1.78 -12.32
CA GLU A 67 5.60 2.70 -12.53
C GLU A 67 5.20 4.19 -12.53
N SER A 68 3.92 4.53 -12.68
CA SER A 68 3.40 5.91 -12.67
C SER A 68 3.13 6.48 -11.28
N VAL A 69 3.30 5.67 -10.23
CA VAL A 69 3.38 6.16 -8.83
C VAL A 69 4.85 6.36 -8.43
N GLY A 70 5.75 6.43 -9.42
CA GLY A 70 7.01 7.13 -9.29
C GLY A 70 6.80 8.58 -9.72
N LEU A 71 7.09 9.53 -8.82
CA LEU A 71 7.22 10.95 -9.16
C LEU A 71 5.92 11.62 -9.66
N LEU A 72 4.96 11.86 -8.76
CA LEU A 72 4.08 13.03 -8.91
C LEU A 72 4.51 14.09 -7.89
N ASP A 73 5.40 14.95 -8.39
CA ASP A 73 5.61 16.38 -8.08
C ASP A 73 5.72 16.78 -6.60
N ARG A 74 6.92 17.04 -6.06
CA ARG A 74 7.60 18.35 -6.13
C ARG A 74 6.61 19.54 -6.20
N VAL A 75 6.19 20.03 -5.03
CA VAL A 75 6.25 21.45 -4.62
C VAL A 75 6.62 21.49 -3.15
#